data_AF-A0A2N0B3T4-F1
#
_entry.id   AF-A0A2N0B3T4-F1
#
_cell.length_a   1.000
_cell.length_b   1.000
_cell.length_c   1.000
_cell.angle_alpha   90.00
_cell.angle_beta   90.00
_cell.angle_gamma   90.00
#
_symmetry.space_group_name_H-M   'P 1'
#
loop_
_entity.id
_entity.type
_entity.pdbx_description
1 polymer ?
#
loop_
_entity_poly.entity_id
_entity_poly.type
_entity_poly.pdbx_seq_one_letter_code
_entity_poly.pdbx_strand_id
1 'polypeptide(L)'
;MNIDQVGNEYDVIFIGSGMGSLCTASLLAQSYGKKILILEKHFQPGGFTHEFQRKQGKYHWDVGIHYVGDMQEEGLCRKISDKITRKKVEWKRMPEPFERLIFPSGAFDIYGSPEKFQQDLKKKFPEEQEAIERYFRDIK
;
A
#
# COMPACT_ATOMS: atom_id res chain seq x y z
N MET A 1 -24.00 -2.41 17.03
CA MET A 1 -24.96 -1.81 16.07
C MET A 1 -26.08 -2.83 15.90
N ASN A 2 -27.33 -2.47 16.16
CA ASN A 2 -28.45 -3.39 15.97
C ASN A 2 -28.75 -3.49 14.46
N ILE A 3 -28.78 -4.69 13.90
CA ILE A 3 -28.99 -4.90 12.45
C ILE A 3 -30.37 -4.40 12.00
N ASP A 4 -31.34 -4.37 12.93
CA ASP A 4 -32.70 -3.88 12.69
C ASP A 4 -32.77 -2.37 12.40
N GLN A 5 -31.70 -1.62 12.70
CA GLN A 5 -31.60 -0.18 12.42
C GLN A 5 -30.96 0.12 11.06
N VAL A 6 -30.46 -0.90 10.36
CA VAL A 6 -29.79 -0.71 9.06
C VAL A 6 -30.80 -0.98 7.96
N GLY A 7 -31.34 0.06 7.34
CA GLY A 7 -32.41 -0.08 6.34
C GLY A 7 -32.05 -1.04 5.20
N ASN A 8 -33.02 -1.84 4.73
CA ASN A 8 -32.81 -3.04 3.91
C ASN A 8 -32.49 -2.81 2.41
N GLU A 9 -32.41 -1.56 1.97
CA GLU A 9 -32.12 -1.22 0.57
C GLU A 9 -30.70 -0.69 0.40
N TYR A 10 -29.93 -1.24 -0.52
CA TYR A 10 -28.56 -0.81 -0.85
C TYR A 10 -28.39 -0.79 -2.37
N ASP A 11 -27.62 0.16 -2.87
CA ASP A 11 -27.28 0.21 -4.30
C ASP A 11 -26.26 -0.87 -4.69
N VAL A 12 -25.31 -1.14 -3.79
CA VAL A 12 -24.19 -2.08 -4.03
C VAL A 12 -23.84 -2.81 -2.74
N ILE A 13 -23.59 -4.12 -2.87
CA ILE A 13 -23.14 -4.99 -1.78
C ILE A 13 -21.73 -5.51 -2.12
N PHE A 14 -20.78 -5.32 -1.22
CA PHE A 14 -19.46 -5.94 -1.27
C PHE A 14 -19.39 -7.10 -0.27
N ILE A 15 -18.85 -8.23 -0.70
CA ILE A 15 -18.55 -9.37 0.16
C ILE A 15 -17.02 -9.41 0.35
N GLY A 16 -16.59 -9.22 1.59
CA GLY A 16 -15.20 -9.03 1.99
C GLY A 16 -14.80 -7.56 2.05
N SER A 17 -14.02 -7.21 3.07
CA SER A 17 -13.51 -5.85 3.35
C SER A 17 -12.04 -5.68 2.99
N GLY A 18 -11.57 -6.37 1.94
CA GLY A 18 -10.23 -6.15 1.41
C GLY A 18 -10.07 -4.74 0.82
N MET A 19 -8.81 -4.33 0.59
CA MET A 19 -8.48 -2.99 0.08
C MET A 19 -9.22 -2.63 -1.22
N GLY A 20 -9.41 -3.59 -2.13
CA GLY A 20 -10.17 -3.38 -3.37
C GLY A 20 -11.65 -3.03 -3.12
N SER A 21 -12.32 -3.77 -2.23
CA SER A 21 -13.71 -3.50 -1.83
C SER A 21 -13.82 -2.17 -1.11
N LEU A 22 -12.95 -1.91 -0.13
CA LEU A 22 -12.98 -0.67 0.65
C LEU A 22 -12.69 0.56 -0.21
N CYS A 23 -11.73 0.48 -1.14
CA CYS A 23 -11.43 1.54 -2.08
C CYS A 23 -12.64 1.84 -2.98
N THR A 24 -13.19 0.81 -3.63
CA THR A 24 -14.33 0.96 -4.55
C THR A 24 -15.57 1.46 -3.82
N ALA A 25 -15.91 0.87 -2.67
CA ALA A 25 -17.03 1.29 -1.84
C ALA A 25 -16.91 2.77 -1.44
N SER A 26 -15.71 3.19 -1.02
CA SER A 26 -15.43 4.57 -0.64
C SER A 26 -15.63 5.52 -1.83
N LEU A 27 -15.14 5.17 -3.02
CA LEU A 27 -15.33 5.98 -4.22
C LEU A 27 -16.80 6.06 -4.66
N LEU A 28 -17.53 4.94 -4.66
CA LEU A 28 -18.96 4.92 -5.03
C LEU A 28 -19.82 5.73 -4.05
N ALA A 29 -19.57 5.58 -2.75
CA ALA A 29 -20.29 6.35 -1.74
C ALA A 29 -19.96 7.85 -1.84
N GLN A 30 -18.68 8.20 -1.99
CA GLN A 30 -18.25 9.60 -1.94
C GLN A 30 -18.48 10.37 -3.25
N SER A 31 -18.34 9.74 -4.41
CA SER A 31 -18.42 10.42 -5.71
C SER A 31 -19.80 10.28 -6.35
N TYR A 32 -20.55 9.22 -6.02
CA TYR A 32 -21.83 8.91 -6.65
C TYR A 32 -22.99 8.79 -5.66
N GLY A 33 -22.76 9.05 -4.37
CA GLY A 33 -23.80 9.03 -3.34
C GLY A 33 -24.44 7.65 -3.11
N LYS A 34 -23.77 6.58 -3.51
CA LYS A 34 -24.31 5.21 -3.43
C LYS A 34 -24.39 4.74 -1.98
N LYS A 35 -25.51 4.10 -1.62
CA LYS A 35 -25.69 3.41 -0.33
C LYS A 35 -25.05 2.02 -0.43
N ILE A 36 -23.97 1.82 0.32
CA ILE A 36 -23.13 0.62 0.23
C ILE A 36 -23.32 -0.28 1.47
N LEU A 37 -23.41 -1.59 1.27
CA LEU A 37 -23.25 -2.61 2.31
C LEU A 37 -21.93 -3.35 2.10
N ILE A 38 -21.14 -3.52 3.16
CA ILE A 38 -19.93 -4.36 3.14
C ILE A 38 -20.11 -5.48 4.16
N LEU A 39 -20.02 -6.72 3.71
CA LEU A 39 -20.13 -7.90 4.55
C LEU A 39 -18.74 -8.48 4.79
N GLU A 40 -18.28 -8.45 6.03
CA GLU A 40 -17.00 -9.04 6.42
C GLU A 40 -17.25 -10.24 7.35
N LYS A 41 -16.62 -11.38 7.02
CA LYS A 41 -16.68 -12.59 7.83
C LYS A 41 -15.75 -12.49 9.05
N HIS A 42 -14.63 -11.80 8.88
CA HIS A 42 -13.66 -11.56 9.93
C HIS A 42 -14.17 -10.50 10.94
N PHE A 43 -13.68 -10.55 12.17
CA PHE A 43 -14.06 -9.55 13.19
C PHE A 43 -13.39 -8.19 12.98
N GLN A 44 -12.32 -8.15 12.16
CA GLN A 44 -11.54 -6.97 11.84
C GLN A 44 -11.58 -6.72 10.33
N PRO A 45 -11.94 -5.50 9.86
CA PRO A 45 -11.90 -5.18 8.44
C PRO A 45 -10.47 -5.01 7.92
N GLY A 46 -10.29 -5.20 6.61
CA GLY A 46 -9.02 -4.93 5.90
C GLY A 46 -8.49 -6.10 5.08
N GLY A 47 -9.05 -7.31 5.16
CA GLY A 47 -8.50 -8.48 4.46
C GLY A 47 -7.02 -8.70 4.84
N PHE A 48 -6.09 -8.88 3.90
CA PHE A 48 -4.65 -9.03 4.21
C PHE A 48 -3.93 -7.73 4.62
N THR A 49 -4.67 -6.63 4.85
CA THR A 49 -4.09 -5.35 5.28
C THR A 49 -4.40 -5.01 6.73
N HIS A 50 -4.95 -5.95 7.51
CA HIS A 50 -5.18 -5.75 8.94
C HIS A 50 -3.92 -6.04 9.76
N GLU A 51 -3.91 -5.58 11.00
CA GLU A 51 -2.89 -5.91 12.00
C GLU A 51 -3.48 -6.82 13.08
N PHE A 52 -2.62 -7.60 13.74
CA PHE A 52 -2.96 -8.28 14.98
C PHE A 52 -2.01 -7.87 16.10
N GLN A 53 -2.48 -8.04 17.34
CA GLN A 53 -1.75 -7.65 18.54
C GLN A 53 -1.42 -8.87 19.40
N ARG A 54 -0.31 -8.83 20.14
CA ARG A 54 0.05 -9.85 21.16
C ARG A 54 0.59 -9.19 22.41
N LYS A 55 0.64 -9.98 23.50
CA LYS A 55 1.04 -9.55 24.85
C LYS A 55 0.27 -8.29 25.26
N GLN A 56 -1.07 -8.38 25.18
CA GLN A 56 -2.00 -7.33 25.62
C GLN A 56 -1.72 -5.97 24.95
N GLY A 57 -1.53 -5.97 23.62
CA GLY A 57 -1.31 -4.73 22.86
C GLY A 57 0.13 -4.20 22.88
N LYS A 58 1.08 -4.88 23.55
CA LYS A 58 2.48 -4.41 23.55
C LYS A 58 3.15 -4.49 22.18
N TYR A 59 2.70 -5.42 21.33
CA TYR A 59 3.29 -5.65 20.02
C TYR A 59 2.19 -5.76 18.97
N HIS A 60 2.41 -5.07 17.86
CA HIS A 60 1.54 -5.05 16.69
C HIS A 60 2.31 -5.65 15.51
N TRP A 61 1.61 -6.44 14.71
CA TRP A 61 2.15 -7.02 13.48
C TRP A 61 1.14 -6.87 12.37
N ASP A 62 1.59 -6.36 11.23
CA ASP A 62 0.89 -6.49 9.96
C ASP A 62 0.95 -7.93 9.44
N VAL A 63 -0.05 -8.31 8.63
CA VAL A 63 -0.14 -9.64 8.02
C VAL A 63 0.33 -9.67 6.57
N GLY A 64 0.67 -8.53 5.96
CA GLY A 64 1.01 -8.51 4.54
C GLY A 64 1.43 -7.18 3.89
N ILE A 65 1.33 -6.02 4.55
CA ILE A 65 1.81 -4.75 3.97
C ILE A 65 3.16 -4.39 4.58
N HIS A 66 4.19 -4.33 3.74
CA HIS A 66 5.54 -3.93 4.17
C HIS A 66 5.83 -2.44 3.95
N TYR A 67 5.50 -1.90 2.77
CA TYR A 67 5.53 -0.47 2.44
C TYR A 67 4.61 -0.19 1.25
N VAL A 68 4.27 1.09 1.05
CA VAL A 68 3.41 1.54 -0.05
C VAL A 68 4.21 2.51 -0.94
N GLY A 69 4.29 2.19 -2.23
CA GLY A 69 4.96 3.02 -3.24
C GLY A 69 4.05 4.14 -3.75
N ASP A 70 4.64 5.06 -4.53
CA ASP A 70 3.92 6.13 -5.23
C ASP A 70 3.12 7.09 -4.29
N MET A 71 3.67 7.33 -3.10
CA MET A 71 3.05 8.14 -2.03
C MET A 71 3.54 9.60 -1.96
N GLN A 72 4.42 10.01 -2.88
CA GLN A 72 4.79 11.41 -3.10
C GLN A 72 3.58 12.24 -3.56
N GLU A 73 3.64 13.56 -3.43
CA GLU A 73 2.49 14.46 -3.62
C GLU A 73 1.76 14.28 -4.96
N GLU A 74 2.51 14.04 -6.04
CA GLU A 74 1.94 13.84 -7.37
C GLU A 74 1.54 12.40 -7.70
N GLY A 75 1.89 11.45 -6.83
CA GLY A 75 1.65 10.03 -7.03
C GLY A 75 0.17 9.69 -7.13
N LEU A 76 -0.16 8.77 -8.03
CA LEU A 76 -1.53 8.29 -8.20
C LEU A 76 -2.01 7.57 -6.94
N CYS A 77 -1.16 6.73 -6.33
CA CYS A 77 -1.48 6.07 -5.07
C CYS A 77 -1.75 7.08 -3.96
N ARG A 78 -0.96 8.16 -3.86
CA ARG A 78 -1.22 9.26 -2.92
C ARG A 78 -2.58 9.91 -3.15
N LYS A 79 -2.88 10.31 -4.39
CA LYS A 79 -4.14 10.97 -4.75
C LYS A 79 -5.36 10.11 -4.44
N ILE A 80 -5.31 8.80 -4.77
CA ILE A 80 -6.37 7.84 -4.46
C ILE A 80 -6.51 7.70 -2.94
N SER A 81 -5.41 7.49 -2.22
CA SER A 81 -5.43 7.35 -0.76
C SER A 81 -6.04 8.57 -0.07
N ASP A 82 -5.60 9.77 -0.43
CA ASP A 82 -6.11 11.03 0.13
C ASP A 82 -7.62 11.18 -0.14
N LYS A 83 -8.08 10.79 -1.34
CA LYS A 83 -9.51 10.81 -1.68
C LYS A 83 -10.32 9.81 -0.86
N ILE A 84 -9.92 8.54 -0.81
CA ILE A 84 -10.70 7.49 -0.14
C ILE A 84 -10.68 7.62 1.40
N THR A 85 -9.59 8.19 1.95
CA THR A 85 -9.43 8.40 3.40
C THR A 85 -9.83 9.80 3.86
N ARG A 86 -10.16 10.71 2.93
CA ARG A 86 -10.36 12.14 3.20
C ARG A 86 -9.17 12.78 3.91
N LYS A 87 -7.96 12.41 3.49
CA LYS A 87 -6.68 12.87 4.07
C LYS A 87 -6.52 12.59 5.57
N LYS A 88 -7.25 11.60 6.10
CA LYS A 88 -7.16 11.22 7.53
C LYS A 88 -6.02 10.24 7.84
N VAL A 89 -5.45 9.61 6.81
CA VAL A 89 -4.30 8.72 6.99
C VAL A 89 -3.02 9.54 6.87
N GLU A 90 -2.20 9.51 7.92
CA GLU A 90 -0.88 10.11 7.93
C GLU A 90 0.15 9.13 7.38
N TRP A 91 0.77 9.51 6.27
CA TRP A 91 1.79 8.70 5.63
C TRP A 91 3.18 9.07 6.16
N LYS A 92 3.90 8.07 6.66
CA LYS A 92 5.29 8.24 7.13
C LYS A 92 6.25 7.75 6.05
N ARG A 93 7.11 8.64 5.58
CA ARG A 93 8.18 8.27 4.64
C ARG A 93 9.15 7.29 5.32
N MET A 94 9.50 6.22 4.61
CA MET A 94 10.51 5.26 5.06
C MET A 94 11.88 5.94 5.19
N PRO A 95 12.71 5.53 6.18
CA PRO A 95 14.09 5.98 6.24
C PRO A 95 14.88 5.49 5.02
N GLU A 96 15.99 6.15 4.73
CA GLU A 96 16.91 5.77 3.66
C GLU A 96 18.18 5.16 4.28
N PRO A 97 18.72 4.03 3.77
CA PRO A 97 18.10 3.17 2.75
C PRO A 97 16.83 2.49 3.29
N PHE A 98 15.83 2.30 2.43
CA PHE A 98 14.57 1.68 2.85
C PHE A 98 14.65 0.15 2.84
N GLU A 99 15.59 -0.42 2.08
CA GLU A 99 15.83 -1.85 2.01
C GLU A 99 17.34 -2.13 1.92
N ARG A 100 17.79 -3.22 2.55
CA ARG A 100 19.18 -3.68 2.53
C ARG A 100 19.20 -5.16 2.20
N LEU A 101 19.78 -5.49 1.05
CA LEU A 101 19.98 -6.86 0.59
C LEU A 101 21.31 -7.38 1.13
N ILE A 102 21.28 -8.54 1.80
CA ILE A 102 22.48 -9.17 2.38
C ILE A 102 22.77 -10.48 1.64
N PHE A 103 23.96 -10.57 1.06
CA PHE A 103 24.47 -11.74 0.37
C PHE A 103 25.76 -12.23 1.04
N PRO A 104 26.16 -13.51 0.85
CA PRO A 104 27.47 -13.99 1.30
C PRO A 104 28.65 -13.17 0.75
N SER A 105 28.49 -12.58 -0.44
CA SER A 105 29.50 -11.75 -1.12
C SER A 105 29.44 -10.26 -0.75
N GLY A 106 28.54 -9.87 0.16
CA GLY A 106 28.42 -8.50 0.67
C GLY A 106 26.98 -7.98 0.69
N ALA A 107 26.81 -6.68 0.92
CA ALA A 107 25.51 -6.04 1.01
C ALA A 107 25.23 -5.11 -0.19
N PHE A 108 23.96 -4.81 -0.42
CA PHE A 108 23.49 -3.81 -1.37
C PHE A 108 22.30 -3.04 -0.78
N ASP A 109 22.40 -1.73 -0.70
CA ASP A 109 21.38 -0.86 -0.13
C ASP A 109 20.50 -0.26 -1.23
N ILE A 110 19.19 -0.24 -1.02
CA ILE A 110 18.20 0.33 -1.93
C ILE A 110 17.66 1.63 -1.35
N TYR A 111 17.63 2.66 -2.21
CA TYR A 111 17.20 4.01 -1.88
C TYR A 111 16.00 4.41 -2.72
N GLY A 112 15.18 5.34 -2.23
CA GLY A 112 13.96 5.78 -2.90
C GLY A 112 14.16 6.54 -4.22
N SER A 113 15.39 6.98 -4.56
CA SER A 113 15.68 7.66 -5.83
C SER A 113 16.01 6.66 -6.94
N PRO A 114 15.26 6.67 -8.07
CA PRO A 114 15.58 5.84 -9.24
C PRO A 114 16.97 6.12 -9.81
N GLU A 115 17.39 7.39 -9.83
CA GLU A 115 18.70 7.80 -10.35
C GLU A 115 19.82 7.24 -9.48
N LYS A 116 19.67 7.34 -8.15
CA LYS A 116 20.62 6.76 -7.20
C LYS A 116 20.67 5.25 -7.31
N PHE A 117 19.51 4.60 -7.41
CA PHE A 117 19.43 3.15 -7.56
C PHE A 117 20.14 2.68 -8.83
N GLN A 118 19.93 3.36 -9.97
CA GLN A 118 20.64 3.07 -11.21
C GLN A 118 22.16 3.27 -11.07
N GLN A 119 22.61 4.36 -10.44
CA GLN A 119 24.03 4.63 -10.21
C GLN A 119 24.69 3.59 -9.30
N ASP A 120 24.02 3.19 -8.21
CA ASP A 120 24.52 2.20 -7.27
C ASP A 120 24.62 0.81 -7.94
N LEU A 121 23.66 0.44 -8.80
CA LEU A 121 23.73 -0.78 -9.61
C LEU A 121 24.93 -0.77 -10.55
N LYS A 122 25.14 0.32 -11.31
CA LYS A 122 26.29 0.46 -12.21
C LYS A 122 27.63 0.40 -11.48
N LYS A 123 27.70 0.97 -10.28
CA LYS A 123 28.90 0.91 -9.43
C LYS A 123 29.17 -0.52 -8.93
N LYS A 124 28.11 -1.27 -8.60
CA LYS A 124 28.21 -2.66 -8.11
C LYS A 124 28.51 -3.65 -9.23
N PHE A 125 27.97 -3.42 -10.42
CA PHE A 125 28.08 -4.29 -11.60
C PHE A 125 28.61 -3.49 -12.80
N PRO A 126 29.91 -3.11 -12.78
CA PRO A 126 30.49 -2.25 -13.82
C PRO A 126 30.49 -2.90 -15.21
N GLU A 127 30.48 -4.22 -15.30
CA GLU A 127 30.42 -4.96 -16.57
C GLU A 127 29.00 -4.96 -17.19
N GLU A 128 27.97 -4.65 -16.40
CA GLU A 128 26.55 -4.71 -16.80
C GLU A 128 25.95 -3.33 -17.10
N GLN A 129 26.77 -2.28 -17.25
CA GLN A 129 26.28 -0.91 -17.36
C GLN A 129 25.30 -0.72 -18.52
N GLU A 130 25.60 -1.27 -19.71
CA GLU A 130 24.73 -1.18 -20.89
C GLU A 130 23.38 -1.87 -20.66
N ALA A 131 23.40 -3.05 -20.02
CA ALA A 131 22.19 -3.80 -19.68
C ALA A 131 21.33 -3.06 -18.65
N ILE A 132 21.95 -2.48 -17.63
CA ILE A 132 21.28 -1.65 -16.62
C ILE A 132 20.65 -0.42 -17.29
N GLU A 133 21.37 0.30 -18.16
CA GLU A 133 20.81 1.44 -18.88
C GLU A 133 19.63 1.08 -19.76
N ARG A 134 19.70 -0.06 -20.46
CA ARG A 134 18.59 -0.58 -21.26
C ARG A 134 17.37 -0.86 -20.38
N TYR A 135 17.55 -1.57 -19.26
CA TYR A 135 16.45 -1.86 -18.35
C TYR A 135 15.70 -0.59 -17.90
N PHE A 136 16.42 0.44 -17.44
CA PHE A 136 15.81 1.70 -17.00
C PHE A 136 15.18 2.53 -18.13
N ARG A 137 15.55 2.27 -19.38
CA ARG A 137 14.91 2.85 -20.56
C ARG A 137 13.58 2.15 -20.86
N ASP A 138 13.54 0.84 -20.68
CA ASP A 138 12.40 -0.02 -21.06
C ASP A 138 11.25 0.03 -20.04
N ILE A 139 11.53 0.34 -18.77
CA ILE A 139 10.50 0.41 -17.70
C ILE A 139 9.87 1.81 -17.53
N LYS A 140 10.25 2.77 -18.37
CA LYS A 140 9.64 4.11 -18.39
C LYS A 140 8.38 4.13 -19.24
#